data_AF-A0A924G4D2-F1
#
_entry.id   AF-A0A924G4D2-F1
#
_cell.length_a   1.000
_cell.length_b   1.000
_cell.length_c   1.000
_cell.angle_alpha   90.00
_cell.angle_beta   90.00
_cell.angle_gamma   90.00
#
_symmetry.space_group_name_H-M   'P 1'
#
loop_
_entity.id
_entity.type
_entity.pdbx_description
1 polymer ?
#
loop_
_entity_poly.entity_id
_entity_poly.type
_entity_poly.pdbx_seq_one_letter_code
_entity_poly.pdbx_strand_id
1 'polypeptide(L)'
;MRFRAYIQFWHEVLRDHVAIERVTREGSYDEFIATYKRIDRNIMYGSGGRKLLSDALSNNDIASRIKIANKLLDDGADVRLGNPLIIYRRAHDHDFESEQPLLRRIIELGTDINRPLNKWGTPLIALASMFRFKGSVLIPFYDIYFAQDDLNLSVMSGPAKHSYSAYNQIQKIAKLRPELLRRADAHLITHNRPKLTDAL
;
A
#
# COMPACT_ATOMS: atom_id res chain seq x y z
N MET A 1 23.02 -34.27 -25.14
CA MET A 1 23.20 -33.99 -23.69
C MET A 1 22.66 -32.62 -23.23
N ARG A 2 22.58 -31.59 -24.08
CA ARG A 2 22.14 -30.22 -23.69
C ARG A 2 20.63 -30.02 -23.45
N PHE A 3 19.77 -30.82 -24.08
CA PHE A 3 18.31 -30.64 -23.98
C PHE A 3 17.71 -31.03 -22.61
N ARG A 4 18.21 -32.11 -21.99
CA ARG A 4 17.78 -32.52 -20.64
C ARG A 4 18.20 -31.52 -19.56
N ALA A 5 19.40 -30.97 -19.65
CA ALA A 5 19.88 -29.93 -18.74
C ALA A 5 19.06 -28.63 -18.86
N TYR A 6 18.68 -28.26 -20.09
CA TYR A 6 17.80 -27.12 -20.33
C TYR A 6 16.40 -27.30 -19.73
N ILE A 7 15.78 -28.46 -19.92
CA ILE A 7 14.46 -28.77 -19.34
C ILE A 7 14.53 -28.76 -17.80
N GLN A 8 15.56 -29.39 -17.22
CA GLN A 8 15.75 -29.42 -15.77
C GLN A 8 15.91 -28.01 -15.18
N PHE A 9 16.72 -27.17 -15.83
CA PHE A 9 16.90 -25.76 -15.44
C PHE A 9 15.56 -25.00 -15.41
N TRP A 10 14.75 -25.10 -16.47
CA TRP A 10 13.46 -24.41 -16.51
C TRP A 10 12.44 -24.98 -15.51
N HIS A 11 12.48 -26.28 -15.21
CA HIS A 11 11.65 -26.87 -14.16
C HIS A 11 12.01 -26.33 -12.76
N GLU A 12 13.30 -26.17 -12.47
CA GLU A 12 13.77 -25.60 -11.21
C GLU A 12 13.39 -24.12 -11.08
N VAL A 13 13.59 -23.34 -12.14
CA VAL A 13 13.18 -21.92 -12.20
C VAL A 13 11.67 -21.76 -11.98
N LEU A 14 10.84 -22.58 -12.64
CA LEU A 14 9.38 -22.52 -12.47
C LEU A 14 8.94 -22.92 -11.07
N ARG A 15 9.59 -23.93 -10.47
CA ARG A 15 9.32 -24.36 -9.10
C ARG A 15 9.63 -23.26 -8.10
N ASP A 16 10.81 -22.64 -8.21
CA ASP A 16 11.21 -21.55 -7.31
C ASP A 16 10.34 -20.31 -7.51
N HIS A 17 9.87 -20.03 -8.74
CA HIS A 17 8.92 -18.95 -9.01
C HIS A 17 7.57 -19.17 -8.31
N VAL A 18 6.99 -20.36 -8.35
CA VAL A 18 5.74 -20.65 -7.62
C VAL A 18 5.98 -20.62 -6.11
N ALA A 19 7.13 -21.13 -5.66
CA ALA A 19 7.48 -21.13 -4.26
C ALA A 19 7.63 -19.71 -3.69
N ILE A 20 8.29 -18.80 -4.40
CA ILE A 20 8.52 -17.45 -3.88
C ILE A 20 7.22 -16.66 -3.71
N GLU A 21 6.28 -16.78 -4.63
CA GLU A 21 4.98 -16.09 -4.51
C GLU A 21 4.20 -16.59 -3.29
N ARG A 22 4.16 -17.91 -3.10
CA ARG A 22 3.50 -18.52 -1.94
C ARG A 22 4.16 -18.09 -0.64
N VAL A 23 5.48 -18.21 -0.53
CA VAL A 23 6.22 -17.90 0.69
C VAL A 23 6.19 -16.40 1.00
N THR A 24 6.22 -15.53 -0.02
CA THR A 24 6.08 -14.09 0.16
C THR A 24 4.73 -13.74 0.80
N ARG A 25 3.66 -14.44 0.40
CA ARG A 25 2.28 -14.19 0.83
C ARG A 25 1.87 -14.90 2.12
N GLU A 26 2.49 -16.02 2.46
CA GLU A 26 2.02 -16.88 3.56
C GLU A 26 3.13 -17.34 4.50
N GLY A 27 4.38 -17.26 4.08
CA GLY A 27 5.52 -17.78 4.81
C GLY A 27 6.16 -16.75 5.73
N SER A 28 7.10 -17.25 6.52
CA SER A 28 7.98 -16.45 7.34
C SER A 28 9.03 -15.69 6.51
N TYR A 29 9.64 -14.66 7.11
CA TYR A 29 10.77 -13.96 6.50
C TYR A 29 11.95 -14.89 6.19
N ASP A 30 12.23 -15.88 7.03
CA ASP A 30 13.37 -16.78 6.84
C ASP A 30 13.15 -17.71 5.64
N GLU A 31 11.94 -18.26 5.49
CA GLU A 31 11.56 -19.03 4.31
C GLU A 31 11.62 -18.17 3.04
N PHE A 32 11.18 -16.91 3.14
CA PHE A 32 11.23 -15.95 2.04
C PHE A 32 12.68 -15.75 1.60
N ILE A 33 13.59 -15.41 2.52
CA ILE A 33 15.00 -15.17 2.19
C ILE A 33 15.66 -16.42 1.62
N ALA A 34 15.38 -17.60 2.17
CA ALA A 34 15.92 -18.86 1.67
C ALA A 34 15.54 -19.09 0.20
N THR A 35 14.30 -18.79 -0.17
CA THR A 35 13.79 -18.94 -1.55
C THR A 35 14.26 -17.80 -2.44
N TYR A 36 14.19 -16.56 -1.97
CA TYR A 36 14.54 -15.35 -2.69
C TYR A 36 16.00 -15.35 -3.16
N LYS A 37 16.93 -15.87 -2.34
CA LYS A 37 18.35 -15.99 -2.68
C LYS A 37 18.66 -16.95 -3.83
N ARG A 38 17.77 -17.90 -4.13
CA ARG A 38 17.98 -18.90 -5.20
C ARG A 38 17.56 -18.40 -6.58
N ILE A 39 16.87 -17.27 -6.64
CA ILE A 39 16.25 -16.79 -7.86
C ILE A 39 17.08 -15.66 -8.48
N ASP A 40 17.23 -15.71 -9.81
CA ASP A 40 17.79 -14.59 -10.56
C ASP A 40 16.88 -13.36 -10.48
N ARG A 41 17.45 -12.26 -9.96
CA ARG A 41 16.75 -10.98 -9.80
C ARG A 41 16.23 -10.44 -11.14
N ASN A 42 16.91 -10.67 -12.25
CA ASN A 42 16.44 -10.20 -13.56
C ASN A 42 15.16 -10.91 -14.02
N ILE A 43 14.93 -12.14 -13.57
CA ILE A 43 13.71 -12.91 -13.85
C ILE A 43 12.56 -12.43 -12.95
N MET A 44 12.87 -12.01 -11.71
CA MET A 44 11.88 -11.56 -10.72
C MET A 44 11.41 -10.10 -10.93
N TYR A 45 12.27 -9.25 -11.49
CA TYR A 45 12.00 -7.81 -11.66
C TYR A 45 11.45 -7.44 -13.04
N GLY A 46 11.01 -8.40 -13.86
CA GLY A 46 10.36 -8.13 -15.16
C GLY A 46 9.11 -7.24 -15.08
N SER A 47 8.55 -7.01 -13.89
CA SER A 47 7.50 -6.02 -13.61
C SER A 47 7.85 -5.08 -12.44
N GLY A 48 9.14 -4.78 -12.23
CA GLY A 48 9.62 -3.87 -11.19
C GLY A 48 9.32 -4.34 -9.75
N GLY A 49 9.26 -5.65 -9.49
CA GLY A 49 8.98 -6.21 -8.15
C GLY A 49 7.55 -6.00 -7.63
N ARG A 50 6.66 -5.37 -8.40
CA ARG A 50 5.30 -4.99 -7.99
C ARG A 50 4.48 -6.15 -7.42
N LYS A 51 4.53 -7.31 -8.08
CA LYS A 51 3.72 -8.46 -7.67
C LYS A 51 4.19 -9.02 -6.33
N LEU A 52 5.50 -9.22 -6.15
CA LEU A 52 6.04 -9.67 -4.87
C LEU A 52 5.75 -8.67 -3.75
N LEU A 53 5.88 -7.37 -4.00
CA LEU A 53 5.54 -6.37 -3.00
C LEU A 53 4.04 -6.45 -2.63
N SER A 54 3.17 -6.62 -3.61
CA SER A 54 1.73 -6.82 -3.38
C SER A 54 1.45 -8.07 -2.53
N ASP A 55 2.11 -9.18 -2.84
CA ASP A 55 1.99 -10.44 -2.11
C ASP A 55 2.50 -10.27 -0.67
N ALA A 56 3.63 -9.57 -0.47
CA ALA A 56 4.21 -9.31 0.84
C ALA A 56 3.29 -8.46 1.73
N LEU A 57 2.70 -7.39 1.17
CA LEU A 57 1.76 -6.53 1.89
C LEU A 57 0.46 -7.24 2.26
N SER A 58 0.17 -8.40 1.65
CA SER A 58 -0.97 -9.25 1.99
C SER A 58 -0.63 -10.40 2.94
N ASN A 59 0.63 -10.56 3.33
CA ASN A 59 1.06 -11.62 4.24
C ASN A 59 0.49 -11.40 5.64
N ASN A 60 -0.19 -12.40 6.21
CA ASN A 60 -0.88 -12.27 7.49
C ASN A 60 0.06 -12.25 8.71
N ASP A 61 1.29 -12.76 8.60
CA ASP A 61 2.28 -12.60 9.66
C ASP A 61 2.86 -11.18 9.61
N ILE A 62 2.46 -10.33 10.55
CA ILE A 62 2.81 -8.89 10.60
C ILE A 62 4.34 -8.70 10.56
N ALA A 63 5.09 -9.48 11.35
CA ALA A 63 6.54 -9.35 11.43
C ALA A 63 7.21 -9.70 10.09
N SER A 64 6.78 -10.78 9.44
CA SER A 64 7.29 -11.17 8.13
C SER A 64 6.85 -10.20 7.05
N ARG A 65 5.59 -9.74 7.03
CA ARG A 65 5.10 -8.70 6.12
C ARG A 65 6.01 -7.47 6.13
N ILE A 66 6.32 -6.94 7.32
CA ILE A 66 7.20 -5.77 7.46
C ILE A 66 8.60 -6.06 6.91
N LYS A 67 9.21 -7.18 7.30
CA LYS A 67 10.58 -7.51 6.87
C LYS A 67 10.68 -7.80 5.38
N ILE A 68 9.76 -8.58 4.84
CA ILE A 68 9.70 -8.94 3.41
C ILE A 68 9.46 -7.68 2.58
N ALA A 69 8.48 -6.85 2.92
CA ALA A 69 8.19 -5.62 2.19
C ALA A 69 9.40 -4.67 2.19
N ASN A 70 10.02 -4.43 3.35
CA ASN A 70 11.23 -3.60 3.42
C ASN A 70 12.36 -4.16 2.55
N LYS A 71 12.61 -5.47 2.59
CA LYS A 71 13.64 -6.09 1.74
C LYS A 71 13.39 -5.87 0.25
N LEU A 72 12.13 -6.02 -0.18
CA LEU A 72 11.75 -5.80 -1.58
C LEU A 72 11.90 -4.32 -1.98
N LEU A 73 11.58 -3.38 -1.08
CA LEU A 73 11.80 -1.95 -1.28
C LEU A 73 13.30 -1.62 -1.36
N ASP A 74 14.14 -2.23 -0.49
CA ASP A 74 15.60 -2.10 -0.54
C ASP A 74 16.17 -2.59 -1.88
N ASP A 75 15.58 -3.64 -2.45
CA ASP A 75 15.94 -4.20 -3.75
C ASP A 75 15.25 -3.49 -4.94
N GLY A 76 14.59 -2.36 -4.70
CA GLY A 76 14.07 -1.49 -5.77
C GLY A 76 12.69 -1.85 -6.30
N ALA A 77 11.84 -2.53 -5.51
CA ALA A 77 10.43 -2.71 -5.88
C ALA A 77 9.75 -1.34 -6.08
N ASP A 78 9.12 -1.14 -7.24
CA ASP A 78 8.54 0.15 -7.63
C ASP A 78 7.13 0.31 -7.05
N VAL A 79 6.99 1.25 -6.12
CA VAL A 79 5.72 1.57 -5.45
C VAL A 79 4.79 2.44 -6.28
N ARG A 80 5.30 3.09 -7.33
CA ARG A 80 4.52 3.96 -8.25
C ARG A 80 3.66 3.13 -9.19
N LEU A 81 3.99 1.85 -9.36
CA LEU A 81 3.25 0.91 -10.18
C LEU A 81 2.16 0.20 -9.35
N GLY A 82 0.91 0.59 -9.57
CA GLY A 82 -0.23 0.14 -8.77
C GLY A 82 -0.46 1.06 -7.57
N ASN A 83 -1.24 0.61 -6.60
CA ASN A 83 -1.35 1.30 -5.32
C ASN A 83 -1.21 0.28 -4.18
N PRO A 84 0.02 0.08 -3.67
CA PRO A 84 0.30 -0.90 -2.63
C PRO A 84 -0.58 -0.72 -1.39
N LEU A 85 -1.04 0.51 -1.11
CA LEU A 85 -1.86 0.84 0.07
C LEU A 85 -3.27 0.21 0.01
N ILE A 86 -3.82 -0.01 -1.19
CA ILE A 86 -5.08 -0.74 -1.35
C ILE A 86 -4.90 -2.24 -1.12
N ILE A 87 -3.73 -2.77 -1.44
CA ILE A 87 -3.41 -4.20 -1.30
C ILE A 87 -3.09 -4.51 0.16
N TYR A 88 -2.38 -3.59 0.82
CA TYR A 88 -2.14 -3.59 2.25
C TYR A 88 -3.42 -3.80 3.07
N ARG A 89 -4.53 -3.20 2.62
CA ARG A 89 -5.87 -3.40 3.18
C ARG A 89 -6.36 -4.86 3.19
N ARG A 90 -5.85 -5.72 2.32
CA ARG A 90 -6.35 -7.09 2.14
C ARG A 90 -5.86 -8.04 3.23
N ALA A 91 -4.80 -7.67 3.96
CA ALA A 91 -4.37 -8.42 5.12
C ALA A 91 -5.49 -8.55 6.16
N HIS A 92 -5.56 -9.71 6.81
CA HIS A 92 -6.60 -10.01 7.79
C HIS A 92 -6.40 -9.23 9.09
N ASP A 93 -5.16 -9.14 9.56
CA ASP A 93 -4.76 -8.47 10.79
C ASP A 93 -3.76 -7.36 10.54
N HIS A 94 -3.76 -6.38 11.45
CA HIS A 94 -2.87 -5.23 11.42
C HIS A 94 -2.41 -4.88 12.83
N ASP A 95 -1.15 -4.45 12.92
CA ASP A 95 -0.62 -3.70 14.04
C ASP A 95 -0.25 -2.31 13.50
N PHE A 96 -1.21 -1.39 13.60
CA PHE A 96 -1.09 -0.07 12.98
C PHE A 96 0.08 0.76 13.51
N GLU A 97 0.54 0.49 14.74
CA GLU A 97 1.72 1.16 15.32
C GLU A 97 3.00 0.57 14.72
N SER A 98 3.17 -0.75 14.80
CA SER A 98 4.37 -1.42 14.27
C SER A 98 4.53 -1.26 12.76
N GLU A 99 3.41 -1.11 12.04
CA GLU A 99 3.41 -1.01 10.59
C GLU A 99 3.45 0.43 10.06
N GLN A 100 3.28 1.43 10.94
CA GLN A 100 3.34 2.85 10.58
C GLN A 100 4.63 3.20 9.80
N PRO A 101 5.85 2.77 10.19
CA PRO A 101 7.06 3.10 9.45
C PRO A 101 7.07 2.56 8.02
N LEU A 102 6.49 1.38 7.79
CA LEU A 102 6.39 0.79 6.45
C LEU A 102 5.47 1.62 5.56
N LEU A 103 4.29 2.03 6.07
CA LEU A 103 3.36 2.87 5.32
C LEU A 103 4.01 4.21 4.94
N ARG A 104 4.68 4.86 5.89
CA ARG A 104 5.43 6.10 5.64
C ARG A 104 6.45 5.91 4.53
N ARG A 105 7.27 4.87 4.61
CA ARG A 105 8.30 4.55 3.62
C ARG A 105 7.72 4.35 2.21
N ILE A 106 6.58 3.65 2.09
CA ILE A 106 5.91 3.43 0.81
C ILE A 106 5.44 4.75 0.19
N ILE A 107 4.99 5.70 1.01
CA ILE A 107 4.57 7.04 0.54
C ILE A 107 5.79 7.86 0.12
N GLU A 108 6.85 7.89 0.93
CA GLU A 108 8.12 8.59 0.64
C GLU A 108 8.79 8.10 -0.64
N LEU A 109 8.64 6.82 -0.99
CA LEU A 109 9.13 6.24 -2.25
C LEU A 109 8.26 6.62 -3.48
N GLY A 110 7.23 7.44 -3.30
CA GLY A 110 6.46 8.06 -4.38
C GLY A 110 5.12 7.39 -4.70
N THR A 111 4.51 6.68 -3.75
CA THR A 111 3.14 6.19 -3.94
C THR A 111 2.17 7.35 -4.08
N ASP A 112 1.38 7.38 -5.15
CA ASP A 112 0.31 8.37 -5.31
C ASP A 112 -0.84 8.09 -4.31
N ILE A 113 -0.87 8.88 -3.23
CA ILE A 113 -1.86 8.80 -2.14
C ILE A 113 -3.24 9.34 -2.55
N ASN A 114 -3.32 10.03 -3.68
CA ASN A 114 -4.52 10.70 -4.18
C ASN A 114 -5.20 9.92 -5.29
N ARG A 115 -4.47 9.08 -6.03
CA ARG A 115 -4.98 8.30 -7.16
C ARG A 115 -6.17 7.41 -6.79
N PRO A 116 -7.37 7.67 -7.32
CA PRO A 116 -8.50 6.78 -7.14
C PRO A 116 -8.26 5.43 -7.80
N LEU A 117 -8.70 4.35 -7.15
CA LEU A 117 -8.70 3.02 -7.75
C LEU A 117 -10.11 2.43 -7.78
N ASN A 118 -10.71 2.49 -8.97
CA ASN A 118 -12.00 1.89 -9.31
C ASN A 118 -13.05 2.16 -8.20
N LYS A 119 -13.68 1.09 -7.70
CA LYS A 119 -14.77 1.12 -6.71
C LYS A 119 -14.37 1.46 -5.28
N TRP A 120 -13.07 1.63 -5.00
CA TRP A 120 -12.56 1.77 -3.63
C TRP A 120 -12.26 3.22 -3.21
N GLY A 121 -12.38 4.17 -4.14
CA GLY A 121 -12.01 5.56 -3.88
C GLY A 121 -10.50 5.77 -3.86
N THR A 122 -10.06 6.80 -3.16
CA THR A 122 -8.63 7.06 -2.90
C THR A 122 -8.09 6.09 -1.83
N PRO A 123 -6.76 5.91 -1.72
CA PRO A 123 -6.12 5.13 -0.66
C PRO A 123 -6.61 5.44 0.75
N LEU A 124 -6.77 6.72 1.09
CA LEU A 124 -7.30 7.15 2.38
C LEU A 124 -8.75 6.65 2.61
N ILE A 125 -9.60 6.68 1.58
CA ILE A 125 -10.97 6.17 1.68
C ILE A 125 -11.00 4.65 1.80
N ALA A 126 -10.12 3.95 1.08
CA ALA A 126 -10.02 2.52 1.18
C ALA A 126 -9.60 2.07 2.59
N LEU A 127 -8.63 2.76 3.20
CA LEU A 127 -8.23 2.60 4.60
C LEU A 127 -9.42 2.86 5.54
N ALA A 128 -10.09 4.00 5.38
CA ALA A 128 -11.23 4.37 6.22
C ALA A 128 -12.41 3.38 6.12
N SER A 129 -12.52 2.68 4.99
CA SER A 129 -13.54 1.66 4.73
C SER A 129 -13.22 0.29 5.36
N MET A 130 -12.13 0.14 6.13
CA MET A 130 -11.83 -1.08 6.89
C MET A 130 -12.70 -1.20 8.14
N PHE A 131 -14.02 -1.36 7.96
CA PHE A 131 -15.00 -1.31 9.06
C PHE A 131 -14.87 -2.41 10.12
N ARG A 132 -14.07 -3.46 9.85
CA ARG A 132 -13.69 -4.45 10.88
C ARG A 132 -12.85 -3.85 12.01
N PHE A 133 -12.18 -2.73 11.77
CA PHE A 133 -11.41 -2.01 12.79
C PHE A 133 -12.14 -0.76 13.23
N LYS A 134 -12.06 -0.44 14.52
CA LYS A 134 -12.56 0.83 15.07
C LYS A 134 -11.77 2.00 14.51
N GLY A 135 -12.39 3.19 14.45
CA GLY A 135 -11.73 4.40 13.94
C GLY A 135 -10.47 4.78 14.71
N SER A 136 -10.45 4.55 16.03
CA SER A 136 -9.35 4.90 16.91
C SER A 136 -8.05 4.13 16.60
N VAL A 137 -8.13 2.87 16.20
CA VAL A 137 -6.92 2.08 15.91
C VAL A 137 -6.29 2.45 14.55
N LEU A 138 -7.01 3.15 13.69
CA LEU A 138 -6.49 3.63 12.40
C LEU A 138 -5.74 4.96 12.49
N ILE A 139 -5.72 5.59 13.69
CA ILE A 139 -5.10 6.90 13.91
C ILE A 139 -3.63 6.96 13.44
N PRO A 140 -2.76 5.99 13.76
CA PRO A 140 -1.35 6.05 13.35
C PRO A 140 -1.16 6.16 11.83
N PHE A 141 -2.10 5.60 11.07
CA PHE A 141 -2.08 5.69 9.62
C PHE A 141 -2.67 7.00 9.13
N TYR A 142 -3.76 7.49 9.74
CA TYR A 142 -4.27 8.82 9.45
C TYR A 142 -3.21 9.90 9.67
N ASP A 143 -2.40 9.79 10.73
CA ASP A 143 -1.27 10.69 10.97
C ASP A 143 -0.31 10.77 9.78
N ILE A 144 -0.02 9.64 9.13
CA ILE A 144 0.87 9.64 7.96
C ILE A 144 0.23 10.38 6.78
N TYR A 145 -1.04 10.09 6.47
CA TYR A 145 -1.72 10.73 5.34
C TYR A 145 -1.83 12.24 5.53
N PHE A 146 -2.27 12.68 6.72
CA PHE A 146 -2.46 14.11 7.01
C PHE A 146 -1.15 14.87 7.25
N ALA A 147 -0.01 14.17 7.37
CA ALA A 147 1.31 14.79 7.35
C ALA A 147 1.83 15.05 5.92
N GLN A 148 1.13 14.58 4.88
CA GLN A 148 1.52 14.86 3.49
C GLN A 148 0.90 16.16 3.01
N ASP A 149 1.73 17.12 2.61
CA ASP A 149 1.30 18.44 2.11
C ASP A 149 0.47 18.34 0.82
N ASP A 150 0.68 17.29 0.02
CA ASP A 150 0.00 17.06 -1.25
C ASP A 150 -1.29 16.25 -1.11
N LEU A 151 -1.73 15.92 0.12
CA LEU A 151 -3.00 15.23 0.34
C LEU A 151 -4.17 16.08 -0.18
N ASN A 152 -4.90 15.53 -1.16
CA ASN A 152 -6.00 16.21 -1.82
C ASN A 152 -7.34 15.50 -1.55
N LEU A 153 -8.13 16.09 -0.64
CA LEU A 153 -9.44 15.55 -0.26
C LEU A 153 -10.56 15.85 -1.27
N SER A 154 -10.28 16.68 -2.28
CA SER A 154 -11.22 17.08 -3.32
C SER A 154 -11.20 16.14 -4.54
N VAL A 155 -10.27 15.16 -4.57
CA VAL A 155 -10.19 14.20 -5.68
C VAL A 155 -11.49 13.41 -5.80
N MET A 156 -12.11 13.51 -6.97
CA MET A 156 -13.33 12.79 -7.31
C MET A 156 -13.04 11.34 -7.65
N SER A 157 -13.84 10.43 -7.10
CA SER A 157 -13.73 8.99 -7.34
C SER A 157 -15.11 8.36 -7.59
N GLY A 158 -15.13 7.29 -8.37
CA GLY A 158 -16.37 6.64 -8.82
C GLY A 158 -16.80 7.05 -10.23
N PRO A 159 -17.86 6.44 -10.79
CA PRO A 159 -18.37 6.77 -12.12
C PRO A 159 -18.91 8.21 -12.15
N ALA A 160 -18.83 8.89 -13.29
CA ALA A 160 -19.15 10.32 -13.42
C ALA A 160 -20.49 10.73 -12.77
N LYS A 161 -21.54 9.91 -12.94
CA LYS A 161 -22.89 10.15 -12.38
C LYS A 161 -23.00 9.99 -10.86
N HIS A 162 -22.04 9.32 -10.22
CA HIS A 162 -22.01 9.05 -8.77
C HIS A 162 -20.62 9.30 -8.19
N SER A 163 -19.92 10.29 -8.73
CA SER A 163 -18.58 10.61 -8.27
C SER A 163 -18.65 11.34 -6.94
N TYR A 164 -17.79 10.97 -6.00
CA TYR A 164 -17.67 11.63 -4.70
C TYR A 164 -16.21 12.00 -4.47
N SER A 165 -15.99 13.19 -3.91
CA SER A 165 -14.69 13.55 -3.36
C SER A 165 -14.34 12.64 -2.18
N ALA A 166 -13.06 12.55 -1.82
CA ALA A 166 -12.66 11.87 -0.60
C ALA A 166 -13.34 12.52 0.62
N TYR A 167 -13.41 13.85 0.67
CA TYR A 167 -14.10 14.57 1.74
C TYR A 167 -15.59 14.19 1.86
N ASN A 168 -16.34 14.17 0.75
CA ASN A 168 -17.75 13.77 0.76
C ASN A 168 -17.94 12.32 1.27
N GLN A 169 -16.99 11.44 0.98
CA GLN A 169 -17.02 10.06 1.49
C GLN A 169 -16.71 10.00 2.99
N ILE A 170 -15.76 10.80 3.48
CA ILE A 170 -15.45 10.93 4.91
C ILE A 170 -16.68 11.41 5.69
N GLN A 171 -17.41 12.41 5.18
CA GLN A 171 -18.63 12.91 5.81
C GLN A 171 -19.70 11.82 5.97
N LYS A 172 -19.88 10.95 4.96
CA LYS A 172 -20.85 9.84 5.02
C LYS A 172 -20.53 8.82 6.12
N ILE A 173 -19.26 8.63 6.45
CA ILE A 173 -18.82 7.67 7.47
C ILE A 173 -18.42 8.35 8.79
N ALA A 174 -18.70 9.64 8.95
CA ALA A 174 -18.25 10.46 10.09
C ALA A 174 -18.65 9.88 11.44
N LYS A 175 -19.86 9.31 11.55
CA LYS A 175 -20.32 8.65 12.79
C LYS A 175 -19.42 7.47 13.20
N LEU A 176 -18.87 6.75 12.23
CA LEU A 176 -17.97 5.62 12.43
C LEU A 176 -16.50 6.05 12.53
N ARG A 177 -16.16 7.19 11.90
CA ARG A 177 -14.80 7.72 11.76
C ARG A 177 -14.71 9.20 12.18
N PRO A 178 -15.04 9.55 13.43
CA PRO A 178 -15.09 10.96 13.86
C PRO A 178 -13.70 11.62 13.80
N GLU A 179 -12.64 10.89 14.17
CA GLU A 179 -11.28 11.44 14.14
C GLU A 179 -10.77 11.69 12.72
N LEU A 180 -11.21 10.88 11.75
CA LEU A 180 -10.90 11.11 10.34
C LEU A 180 -11.57 12.39 9.83
N LEU A 181 -12.84 12.62 10.17
CA LEU A 181 -13.54 13.85 9.79
C LEU A 181 -12.87 15.07 10.43
N ARG A 182 -12.58 15.02 11.73
CA ARG A 182 -11.90 16.12 12.44
C ARG A 182 -10.59 16.54 11.77
N ARG A 183 -9.79 15.56 11.34
CA ARG A 183 -8.53 15.79 10.62
C ARG A 183 -8.76 16.33 9.21
N ALA A 184 -9.76 15.81 8.50
CA ALA A 184 -10.14 16.29 7.19
C ALA A 184 -10.55 17.78 7.22
N ASP A 185 -11.36 18.17 8.21
CA ASP A 185 -11.77 19.56 8.42
C ASP A 185 -10.56 20.46 8.70
N ALA A 186 -9.66 20.02 9.59
CA ALA A 186 -8.43 20.76 9.90
C ALA A 186 -7.50 20.90 8.69
N HIS A 187 -7.38 19.85 7.87
CA HIS A 187 -6.59 19.85 6.63
C HIS A 187 -7.13 20.85 5.61
N LEU A 188 -8.44 20.89 5.42
CA LEU A 188 -9.06 21.87 4.52
C LEU A 188 -8.92 23.29 5.04
N ILE A 189 -9.02 23.54 6.35
CA ILE A 189 -8.81 24.88 6.91
C ILE A 189 -7.38 25.37 6.68
N THR A 190 -6.40 24.48 6.80
CA THR A 190 -4.97 24.82 6.66
C THR A 190 -4.57 25.00 5.19
N HIS A 191 -5.08 24.16 4.28
CA HIS A 191 -4.66 24.13 2.88
C HIS A 191 -5.59 24.88 1.91
N ASN A 192 -6.79 25.29 2.36
CA ASN A 192 -7.75 26.05 1.56
C ASN A 192 -7.80 27.55 1.93
N ARG A 193 -6.82 28.05 2.70
CA ARG A 193 -6.65 29.50 2.86
C ARG A 193 -6.24 30.08 1.50
N PRO A 194 -6.95 31.12 0.98
CA PRO A 194 -6.38 31.90 -0.11
C PRO A 194 -5.01 32.40 0.35
N LYS A 195 -3.99 32.27 -0.51
CA LYS A 195 -2.68 32.89 -0.28
C LYS A 195 -2.91 34.40 -0.17
N LEU A 196 -3.10 34.90 1.05
CA LEU A 196 -3.02 36.32 1.37
C LEU A 196 -1.55 36.69 1.27
N THR A 197 -1.10 37.06 0.07
CA THR A 197 -0.02 38.01 -0.22
C THR A 197 0.42 37.87 -1.69
N ASP A 198 -0.05 38.80 -2.52
CA ASP A 198 0.75 39.51 -3.54
C ASP A 198 0.07 40.87 -3.78
N ALA A 199 -0.17 41.58 -2.68
CA ALA A 199 -0.66 42.96 -2.70
C ALA A 199 -0.08 43.72 -1.50
N LEU A 200 1.23 43.98 -1.57
CA LEU A 200 1.89 45.16 -1.01
C LEU A 200 3.07 45.51 -1.92
#